data_AF-T1G3U6-F1
#
_entry.id   AF-T1G3U6-F1
#
_cell.length_a   1.000
_cell.length_b   1.000
_cell.length_c   1.000
_cell.angle_alpha   90.00
_cell.angle_beta   90.00
_cell.angle_gamma   90.00
#
_symmetry.space_group_name_H-M   'P 1'
#
loop_
_entity.id
_entity.type
_entity.pdbx_description
1 polymer ?
#
loop_
_entity_poly.entity_id
_entity_poly.type
_entity_poly.pdbx_seq_one_letter_code
_entity_poly.pdbx_strand_id
1 'polypeptide(L)'
;MVFNWRAMYLGHKLFVEIPKSTLPSCSKESFIMLLEYAEDVLRCSHVIICFKKDRPDRENLVKIFMFLGFHLVPPGHVLAPSSSGNIMYLAYAVDDDSDDGEF
;
A
#
# COMPACT_ATOMS: atom_id res chain seq x y z
N MET A 1 15.75 14.97 8.24
CA MET A 1 14.35 14.75 8.67
C MET A 1 14.08 13.27 8.45
N VAL A 2 13.73 12.51 9.49
CA VAL A 2 13.46 11.07 9.36
C VAL A 2 11.96 10.89 9.20
N PHE A 3 11.54 10.26 8.11
CA PHE A 3 10.15 9.89 7.88
C PHE A 3 9.96 8.44 8.33
N ASN A 4 9.01 8.19 9.23
CA ASN A 4 8.77 6.85 9.77
C ASN A 4 7.48 6.28 9.19
N TRP A 5 7.61 5.17 8.46
CA TRP A 5 6.49 4.38 7.98
C TRP A 5 6.09 3.35 9.03
N ARG A 6 4.78 3.24 9.29
CA ARG A 6 4.24 2.13 10.06
C ARG A 6 3.80 1.05 9.09
N ALA A 7 4.44 -0.10 9.17
CA ALA A 7 4.11 -1.24 8.34
C ALA A 7 4.08 -2.55 9.13
N MET A 8 3.29 -3.50 8.65
CA MET A 8 3.19 -4.86 9.15
C MET A 8 3.36 -5.82 7.98
N TYR A 9 4.27 -6.78 8.12
CA TYR A 9 4.44 -7.85 7.14
C TYR A 9 3.75 -9.12 7.64
N LEU A 10 2.83 -9.67 6.85
CA LEU A 10 2.07 -10.88 7.19
C LEU A 10 1.73 -11.68 5.94
N GLY A 11 2.16 -12.94 5.89
CA GLY A 11 1.78 -13.86 4.81
C GLY A 11 2.09 -13.35 3.40
N HIS A 12 3.32 -12.86 3.20
CA HIS A 12 3.79 -12.26 1.93
C HIS A 12 3.00 -11.02 1.51
N LYS A 13 2.44 -10.29 2.48
CA LYS A 13 1.68 -9.06 2.25
C LYS A 13 2.19 -7.99 3.19
N LEU A 14 2.49 -6.82 2.66
CA LEU A 14 2.94 -5.67 3.44
C LEU A 14 1.78 -4.69 3.62
N PHE A 15 1.36 -4.47 4.86
CA PHE A 15 0.33 -3.49 5.22
C PHE A 15 1.00 -2.20 5.68
N VAL A 16 0.71 -1.07 5.05
CA VAL A 16 1.33 0.23 5.31
C VAL A 16 0.27 1.25 5.75
N GLU A 17 0.42 1.81 6.93
CA GLU A 17 -0.44 2.89 7.42
C GLU A 17 0.01 4.22 6.81
N ILE A 18 -0.87 4.90 6.07
CA ILE A 18 -0.58 6.23 5.54
C ILE A 18 -0.79 7.28 6.63
N PRO A 19 0.27 8.01 7.04
CA PRO A 19 0.16 9.01 8.10
C PRO A 19 -0.75 10.17 7.69
N LYS A 20 -1.35 10.85 8.69
CA LYS A 20 -2.31 11.96 8.50
C LYS A 20 -1.71 13.20 7.83
N SER A 21 -0.39 13.36 7.83
CA SER A 21 0.28 14.43 7.10
C SER A 21 0.09 14.23 5.60
N THR A 22 -0.29 15.28 4.87
CA THR A 22 -0.21 15.32 3.40
C THR A 22 1.17 14.84 2.98
N LEU A 23 1.24 13.89 2.05
CA LEU A 23 2.49 13.36 1.50
C LEU A 23 3.30 14.53 0.87
N PRO A 24 4.37 15.08 1.50
CA PRO A 24 5.24 16.04 0.82
C PRO A 24 5.98 15.34 -0.34
N SER A 25 6.58 16.09 -1.25
CA SER A 25 7.40 15.54 -2.34
C SER A 25 8.37 14.47 -1.84
N CYS A 26 9.14 14.76 -0.78
CA CYS A 26 10.08 13.84 -0.11
C CYS A 26 9.48 12.51 0.37
N SER A 27 8.16 12.47 0.64
CA SER A 27 7.48 11.22 0.99
C SER A 27 7.14 10.34 -0.21
N LYS A 28 7.11 10.89 -1.44
CA LYS A 28 6.96 10.08 -2.66
C LYS A 28 8.21 9.27 -2.93
N GLU A 29 9.39 9.89 -2.88
CA GLU A 29 10.65 9.14 -3.07
C GLU A 29 10.82 8.08 -1.98
N SER A 30 10.48 8.41 -0.73
CA SER A 30 10.50 7.43 0.36
C SER A 30 9.47 6.31 0.18
N PHE A 31 8.32 6.59 -0.45
CA PHE A 31 7.31 5.56 -0.73
C PHE A 31 7.74 4.65 -1.88
N ILE A 32 8.40 5.19 -2.92
CA ILE A 32 8.97 4.38 -3.99
C ILE A 32 10.01 3.41 -3.43
N MET A 33 10.94 3.91 -2.59
CA MET A 33 11.90 3.04 -1.90
C MET A 33 11.24 1.97 -1.03
N LEU A 34 10.07 2.26 -0.44
CA LEU A 34 9.30 1.27 0.30
C LEU A 34 8.75 0.17 -0.62
N LEU A 35 8.29 0.53 -1.83
CA LEU A 35 7.82 -0.44 -2.83
C LEU A 35 8.98 -1.31 -3.33
N GLU A 36 10.11 -0.71 -3.69
CA GLU A 36 11.34 -1.43 -4.08
C GLU A 36 11.76 -2.42 -2.97
N TYR A 37 11.75 -1.98 -1.71
CA TYR A 37 12.05 -2.86 -0.58
C TYR A 37 11.02 -3.99 -0.41
N ALA A 38 9.73 -3.71 -0.64
CA ALA A 38 8.68 -4.72 -0.55
C ALA A 38 8.83 -5.80 -1.63
N GLU A 39 9.27 -5.41 -2.81
CA GLU A 39 9.48 -6.26 -3.99
C GLU A 39 10.80 -7.04 -3.89
N ASP A 40 11.94 -6.34 -3.85
CA ASP A 40 13.26 -6.96 -3.95
C ASP A 40 13.66 -7.73 -2.69
N VAL A 41 13.33 -7.16 -1.52
CA VAL A 41 13.83 -7.67 -0.24
C VAL A 41 12.80 -8.53 0.47
N LEU A 42 11.57 -8.05 0.61
CA LEU A 42 10.52 -8.81 1.29
C LEU A 42 9.86 -9.84 0.38
N ARG A 43 10.01 -9.75 -0.95
CA ARG A 43 9.33 -10.62 -1.93
C ARG A 43 7.83 -10.71 -1.64
N CYS A 44 7.22 -9.56 -1.35
CA CYS A 44 5.80 -9.47 -1.06
C CYS A 44 5.02 -9.81 -2.32
N SER A 45 3.95 -10.58 -2.19
CA SER A 45 2.94 -10.73 -3.24
C SER A 45 2.08 -9.48 -3.40
N HIS A 46 1.85 -8.74 -2.30
CA HIS A 46 0.98 -7.58 -2.30
C HIS A 46 1.46 -6.52 -1.32
N VAL A 47 1.29 -5.25 -1.71
CA VAL A 47 1.39 -4.09 -0.82
C VAL A 47 -0.01 -3.53 -0.61
N ILE A 48 -0.44 -3.41 0.65
CA ILE A 48 -1.74 -2.89 1.04
C ILE A 48 -1.50 -1.60 1.81
N ILE A 49 -2.06 -0.50 1.34
CA ILE A 49 -2.06 0.75 2.10
C ILE A 49 -3.39 0.91 2.84
N CYS A 50 -3.35 1.55 4.01
CA CYS A 50 -4.55 1.81 4.78
C CYS A 50 -4.53 3.21 5.42
N PHE A 51 -5.71 3.83 5.48
CA PHE A 51 -5.92 5.12 6.14
C PHE A 51 -7.39 5.33 6.52
N LYS A 52 -7.67 6.27 7.42
CA LYS A 52 -9.04 6.53 7.87
C LYS A 52 -9.91 7.18 6.78
N LYS A 53 -11.17 6.76 6.68
CA LYS A 53 -12.13 7.24 5.68
C LYS A 53 -12.57 8.70 5.86
N ASP A 54 -12.42 9.24 7.07
CA ASP A 54 -12.81 10.60 7.48
C ASP A 54 -11.75 11.66 7.19
N ARG A 55 -10.66 11.29 6.51
CA ARG A 55 -9.59 12.22 6.13
C ARG A 55 -10.06 13.23 5.08
N PRO A 56 -9.72 14.53 5.23
CA PRO A 56 -10.07 15.55 4.24
C PRO A 56 -9.32 15.36 2.92
N ASP A 57 -8.13 14.74 2.94
CA ASP A 57 -7.29 14.46 1.77
C ASP A 57 -7.55 13.08 1.13
N ARG A 58 -8.58 12.36 1.58
CA ARG A 58 -8.95 11.01 1.09
C ARG A 58 -8.97 10.91 -0.43
N GLU A 59 -9.69 11.80 -1.10
CA GLU A 59 -9.87 11.72 -2.54
C GLU A 59 -8.56 11.91 -3.30
N ASN A 60 -7.68 12.77 -2.78
CA ASN A 60 -6.37 12.99 -3.35
C ASN A 60 -5.46 11.76 -3.16
N LEU A 61 -5.49 11.15 -1.96
CA LEU A 61 -4.74 9.92 -1.69
C LEU A 61 -5.17 8.79 -2.62
N VAL A 62 -6.48 8.56 -2.74
CA VAL A 62 -7.01 7.52 -3.64
C VAL A 62 -6.53 7.75 -5.07
N LYS A 63 -6.62 8.98 -5.59
CA LYS A 63 -6.15 9.32 -6.95
C LYS A 63 -4.65 9.07 -7.12
N ILE A 64 -3.83 9.49 -6.16
CA ILE A 64 -2.38 9.31 -6.21
C ILE A 64 -2.02 7.82 -6.24
N PHE A 65 -2.58 7.02 -5.34
CA PHE A 65 -2.24 5.61 -5.26
C PHE A 65 -2.82 4.82 -6.43
N MET A 66 -4.01 5.18 -6.93
CA MET A 66 -4.53 4.61 -8.18
C MET A 66 -3.64 4.90 -9.37
N PHE A 67 -3.05 6.10 -9.44
CA PHE A 67 -2.06 6.44 -10.46
C PHE A 67 -0.78 5.60 -10.34
N LEU A 68 -0.43 5.18 -9.13
CA LEU A 68 0.69 4.26 -8.86
C LEU A 68 0.32 2.76 -9.05
N GLY A 69 -0.86 2.45 -9.59
CA GLY A 69 -1.29 1.07 -9.86
C GLY A 69 -2.02 0.38 -8.70
N PHE A 70 -2.31 1.08 -7.61
CA PHE A 70 -3.14 0.52 -6.53
C PHE A 70 -4.62 0.49 -6.91
N HIS A 71 -5.34 -0.52 -6.43
CA HIS A 71 -6.78 -0.65 -6.61
C HIS A 71 -7.51 -0.59 -5.27
N LEU A 72 -8.72 -0.03 -5.27
CA LEU A 72 -9.54 0.03 -4.05
C LEU A 72 -9.99 -1.37 -3.64
N VAL A 73 -9.81 -1.70 -2.36
CA VAL A 73 -10.25 -2.99 -1.82
C VAL A 73 -11.64 -2.83 -1.20
N PRO A 74 -12.64 -3.63 -1.62
CA PRO A 74 -13.98 -3.57 -1.04
C PRO A 74 -13.97 -4.04 0.42
N PRO A 75 -14.83 -3.47 1.29
CA PRO A 75 -14.95 -3.91 2.68
C PRO A 75 -15.40 -5.37 2.74
N GLY A 76 -14.79 -6.15 3.64
CA GLY A 76 -15.07 -7.58 3.78
C GLY A 76 -14.22 -8.49 2.89
N HIS A 77 -13.33 -7.91 2.08
CA HIS A 77 -12.29 -8.69 1.40
C HIS A 77 -11.26 -9.23 2.40
N VAL A 78 -10.57 -10.32 2.07
CA VAL A 78 -9.52 -10.92 2.93
C VAL A 78 -8.38 -9.94 3.27
N LEU A 79 -8.17 -8.94 2.41
CA LEU A 79 -7.19 -7.86 2.59
C LEU A 79 -7.72 -6.63 3.35
N ALA A 80 -9.03 -6.58 3.61
CA ALA A 80 -9.73 -5.48 4.26
C ALA A 80 -10.66 -6.03 5.36
N PRO A 81 -10.12 -6.30 6.57
CA PRO A 81 -10.89 -6.88 7.66
C PRO A 81 -12.14 -6.06 8.01
N SER A 82 -13.29 -6.72 8.14
CA SER A 82 -14.58 -6.06 8.38
C SER A 82 -14.68 -5.33 9.73
N SER A 83 -13.83 -5.67 10.71
CA SER A 83 -13.76 -4.99 12.00
C SER A 83 -13.26 -3.53 11.89
N SER A 84 -12.74 -3.14 10.74
CA SER A 84 -12.13 -1.84 10.46
C SER A 84 -13.09 -0.87 9.75
N GLY A 85 -14.33 -0.72 10.23
CA GLY A 85 -15.39 0.02 9.54
C GLY A 85 -15.02 1.44 9.07
N ASN A 86 -14.07 2.09 9.74
CA ASN A 86 -13.59 3.45 9.42
C ASN A 86 -12.24 3.48 8.66
N ILE A 87 -11.72 2.35 8.18
CA ILE A 87 -10.46 2.27 7.44
C ILE A 87 -10.72 1.95 5.97
N MET A 88 -10.04 2.68 5.09
CA MET A 88 -9.98 2.44 3.66
C MET A 88 -8.70 1.68 3.34
N TYR A 89 -8.80 0.75 2.40
CA TYR A 89 -7.70 -0.11 1.97
C TYR A 89 -7.53 0.00 0.45
N LEU A 90 -6.30 0.14 -0.02
CA LEU A 90 -5.95 -0.03 -1.43
C LEU A 90 -4.83 -1.06 -1.53
N ALA A 91 -4.83 -1.87 -2.59
CA ALA A 91 -3.85 -2.93 -2.78
C ALA A 91 -3.13 -2.79 -4.12
N TYR A 92 -1.84 -3.07 -4.11
CA TYR A 92 -0.97 -3.23 -5.26
C TYR A 92 -0.50 -4.68 -5.27
N ALA A 93 -0.67 -5.36 -6.40
CA ALA A 93 -0.06 -6.67 -6.62
C ALA A 93 1.36 -6.42 -7.11
N VAL A 94 2.33 -7.07 -6.47
CA VAL A 94 3.71 -7.04 -6.95
C VAL A 94 3.80 -8.09 -8.04
N ASP A 95 4.19 -7.68 -9.25
CA ASP A 95 4.41 -8.63 -10.33
C ASP A 95 5.52 -9.60 -9.90
N ASP A 96 5.24 -10.88 -10.06
CA ASP A 96 6.23 -11.92 -9.88
C ASP A 96 6.85 -12.11 -11.27
N ASP A 97 8.04 -11.53 -11.51
CA ASP A 97 8.81 -11.71 -12.76
C ASP A 97 9.23 -13.18 -13.01
N SER A 98 8.67 -14.15 -12.27
CA SER A 98 8.77 -15.58 -12.55
C SER A 98 7.94 -15.94 -13.76
N ASP A 99 8.32 -15.42 -14.94
CA ASP A 99 8.06 -16.10 -16.20
C ASP A 99 8.95 -17.34 -16.25
N ASP A 100 8.59 -18.38 -15.48
CA ASP A 100 9.06 -19.75 -15.72
C ASP A 100 8.28 -20.32 -16.92
N GLY A 101 8.38 -19.63 -18.06
CA GLY A 101 7.95 -20.13 -19.36
C GLY A 101 8.97 -21.12 -19.91
N GLU A 102 9.14 -22.26 -19.23
CA GLU A 102 9.94 -23.37 -19.74
C GLU A 102 9.16 -24.04 -20.90
N PHE A 103 9.62 -23.81 -22.13
CA PHE A 103 9.14 -24.49 -23.35
C PHE A 103 9.77 -25.89 -23.49
#